data_AF-A0A7R9VD91-F1
#
_entry.id   AF-A0A7R9VD91-F1
#
_cell.length_a   1.000
_cell.length_b   1.000
_cell.length_c   1.000
_cell.angle_alpha   90.00
_cell.angle_beta   90.00
_cell.angle_gamma   90.00
#
_symmetry.space_group_name_H-M   'P 1'
#
loop_
_entity.id
_entity.type
_entity.pdbx_description
1 polymer ?
#
loop_
_entity_poly.entity_id
_entity_poly.type
_entity_poly.pdbx_seq_one_letter_code
_entity_poly.pdbx_strand_id
1 'polypeptide(L)'
;VGGLKLELECVSCTSEGFLEFANILSTPEAAGDLTNTVNELMEYLSGIFGGEFLQTQIDRALREAETKCPHHQKFNETIQEFEAFEVEKYEDDSTVDFLIMLGIVVGSVLAFATIVALIVRWIVRRRHRRWLKTLTEEEIRRLYREQRYEIEEGKAVDKATTAMIRSKSVPRWVRWFMPVVIFGNIALFLSGHLSLGATVNIVFQLANEPLVVDGFFDFTMAQTTIELWNAGAKVLAILILIFSIIWPYTKQILTLAMWCLPPSLVSTKFRENMLLWLDT
;
A
#
# COMPACT_ATOMS: atom_id res chain seq x y z
N VAL A 1 -7.61 -11.88 -38.28
CA VAL A 1 -9.00 -12.17 -38.71
C VAL A 1 -9.16 -13.67 -38.81
N GLY A 2 -9.56 -14.32 -37.72
CA GLY A 2 -9.91 -15.74 -37.68
C GLY A 2 -11.37 -15.84 -37.27
N GLY A 3 -12.21 -16.42 -38.14
CA GLY A 3 -13.60 -16.69 -37.77
C GLY A 3 -13.63 -17.86 -36.79
N LEU A 4 -14.14 -17.65 -35.59
CA LEU A 4 -14.30 -18.69 -34.60
C LEU A 4 -15.55 -19.50 -34.95
N LYS A 5 -15.38 -20.63 -35.66
CA LYS A 5 -16.49 -21.54 -35.98
C LYS A 5 -16.67 -22.51 -34.80
N LEU A 6 -17.43 -22.09 -33.79
CA LEU A 6 -17.77 -22.94 -32.65
C LEU A 6 -18.94 -23.86 -33.03
N GLU A 7 -18.63 -25.10 -33.38
CA GLU A 7 -19.62 -26.16 -33.54
C GLU A 7 -19.81 -26.84 -32.18
N LEU A 8 -20.84 -26.41 -31.44
CA LEU A 8 -21.16 -26.93 -30.12
C LEU A 8 -22.21 -28.03 -30.25
N GLU A 9 -21.77 -29.27 -30.10
CA GLU A 9 -22.66 -30.43 -30.03
C GLU A 9 -22.93 -30.76 -28.56
N CYS A 10 -24.17 -30.59 -28.12
CA CYS A 10 -24.58 -30.96 -26.77
C CYS A 10 -24.63 -32.50 -26.65
N VAL A 11 -23.71 -33.07 -25.87
CA VAL A 11 -23.66 -34.53 -25.64
C VAL A 11 -24.69 -34.99 -24.59
N SER A 12 -24.89 -34.19 -23.53
CA SER A 12 -25.85 -34.47 -22.45
C SER A 12 -26.15 -33.19 -21.65
N CYS A 13 -27.09 -32.37 -22.12
CA CYS A 13 -27.54 -31.17 -21.41
C CYS A 13 -28.82 -31.49 -20.64
N THR A 14 -28.80 -31.31 -19.31
CA THR A 14 -29.98 -31.46 -18.44
C THR A 14 -30.77 -30.17 -18.27
N SER A 15 -30.17 -29.03 -18.62
CA SER A 15 -30.79 -27.71 -18.54
C SER A 15 -31.35 -27.30 -19.91
N GLU A 16 -32.65 -26.93 -19.93
CA GLU A 16 -33.35 -26.47 -21.14
C GLU A 16 -32.66 -25.24 -21.78
N GLY A 17 -32.06 -24.38 -20.96
CA GLY A 17 -31.34 -23.20 -21.45
C GLY A 17 -30.10 -23.56 -22.28
N PHE A 18 -29.37 -24.63 -21.92
CA PHE A 18 -28.17 -25.06 -22.64
C PHE A 18 -28.51 -25.77 -23.96
N LEU A 19 -29.67 -26.45 -24.01
CA LEU A 19 -30.24 -26.99 -25.25
C LEU A 19 -30.61 -25.87 -26.23
N GLU A 20 -31.27 -24.82 -25.74
CA GLU A 20 -31.62 -23.66 -26.56
C GLU A 20 -30.38 -22.92 -27.04
N PHE A 21 -29.40 -22.72 -26.15
CA PHE A 21 -28.12 -22.07 -26.48
C PHE A 21 -27.34 -22.82 -27.57
N ALA A 22 -27.23 -24.15 -27.47
CA ALA A 22 -26.58 -24.97 -28.50
C ALA A 22 -27.31 -24.89 -29.85
N ASN A 23 -28.64 -24.89 -29.85
CA ASN A 23 -29.45 -24.76 -31.07
C ASN A 23 -29.28 -23.39 -31.73
N ILE A 24 -29.26 -22.30 -30.95
CA ILE A 24 -29.04 -20.95 -31.48
C ILE A 24 -27.66 -20.85 -32.13
N LEU A 25 -26.62 -21.38 -31.47
CA LEU A 25 -25.24 -21.34 -31.98
C LEU A 25 -24.99 -22.23 -33.20
N SER A 26 -25.83 -23.24 -33.42
CA SER A 26 -25.77 -24.07 -34.63
C SER A 26 -26.19 -23.32 -35.91
N THR A 27 -26.81 -22.14 -35.77
CA THR A 27 -27.20 -21.32 -36.93
C THR A 27 -26.05 -20.42 -37.40
N PRO A 28 -25.80 -20.33 -38.73
CA PRO A 28 -24.65 -19.60 -39.26
C PRO A 28 -24.74 -18.07 -39.06
N GLU A 29 -25.94 -17.51 -38.93
CA GLU A 29 -26.17 -16.09 -38.66
C GLU A 29 -25.85 -15.71 -37.21
N ALA A 30 -26.32 -16.51 -36.24
CA ALA A 30 -26.03 -16.26 -34.83
C ALA A 30 -24.55 -16.48 -34.49
N ALA A 31 -23.89 -17.45 -35.12
CA ALA A 31 -22.45 -17.66 -34.95
C ALA A 31 -21.62 -16.46 -35.44
N GLY A 32 -22.05 -15.79 -36.52
CA GLY A 32 -21.42 -14.59 -37.05
C GLY A 32 -21.57 -13.39 -36.12
N ASP A 33 -22.78 -13.12 -35.65
CA ASP A 33 -23.07 -12.01 -34.73
C ASP A 33 -22.38 -12.20 -33.38
N LEU A 34 -22.39 -13.42 -32.84
CA LEU A 34 -21.70 -13.72 -31.59
C LEU A 34 -20.19 -13.56 -31.71
N THR A 35 -19.61 -13.95 -32.86
CA THR A 35 -18.18 -13.76 -33.12
C THR A 35 -17.81 -12.28 -33.11
N ASN A 36 -18.63 -11.42 -33.72
CA ASN A 36 -18.38 -9.98 -33.74
C ASN A 36 -18.50 -9.37 -32.34
N THR A 37 -19.55 -9.71 -31.58
CA THR A 37 -19.72 -9.21 -30.20
C THR A 37 -18.62 -9.72 -29.26
N VAL A 38 -18.20 -10.98 -29.39
CA VAL A 38 -17.08 -11.52 -28.61
C VAL A 38 -15.77 -10.83 -28.98
N ASN A 39 -15.53 -10.55 -30.26
CA ASN A 39 -14.33 -9.84 -30.68
C ASN A 39 -14.32 -8.39 -30.17
N GLU A 40 -15.43 -7.65 -30.23
CA GLU A 40 -15.54 -6.30 -29.67
C GLU A 40 -15.36 -6.28 -28.15
N LEU A 41 -15.99 -7.25 -27.46
CA LEU A 41 -15.82 -7.41 -26.02
C LEU A 41 -14.38 -7.76 -25.67
N MET A 42 -13.74 -8.65 -26.43
CA MET A 42 -12.35 -9.04 -26.23
C MET A 42 -11.39 -7.90 -26.53
N GLU A 43 -11.66 -7.08 -27.54
CA GLU A 43 -10.84 -5.91 -27.86
C GLU A 43 -10.95 -4.84 -26.76
N TYR A 44 -12.16 -4.63 -26.23
CA TYR A 44 -12.40 -3.76 -25.07
C TYR A 44 -11.70 -4.27 -23.80
N LEU A 45 -11.86 -5.55 -23.48
CA LEU A 45 -11.25 -6.15 -22.30
C LEU A 45 -9.72 -6.25 -22.42
N SER A 46 -9.20 -6.57 -23.61
CA SER A 46 -7.75 -6.60 -23.89
C SER A 46 -7.11 -5.22 -23.78
N GLY A 47 -7.84 -4.16 -24.15
CA GLY A 47 -7.38 -2.78 -23.97
C GLY A 47 -7.29 -2.33 -22.50
N ILE A 48 -8.06 -2.96 -21.61
CA ILE A 48 -8.08 -2.64 -20.17
C ILE A 48 -7.10 -3.51 -19.38
N PHE A 49 -7.02 -4.80 -19.69
CA PHE A 49 -6.33 -5.79 -18.85
C PHE A 49 -5.09 -6.44 -19.51
N GLY A 50 -4.77 -6.07 -20.75
CA GLY A 50 -3.69 -6.67 -21.53
C GLY A 50 -4.11 -8.00 -22.18
N GLY A 51 -3.93 -8.10 -23.50
CA GLY A 51 -4.43 -9.23 -24.29
C GLY A 51 -3.85 -10.60 -23.87
N GLU A 52 -2.59 -10.65 -23.45
CA GLU A 52 -1.92 -11.91 -23.09
C GLU A 52 -2.40 -12.49 -21.74
N PHE A 53 -2.74 -11.64 -20.78
CA PHE A 53 -3.29 -12.08 -19.48
C PHE A 53 -4.66 -12.74 -19.65
N LEU A 54 -5.54 -12.10 -20.42
CA LEU A 54 -6.89 -12.62 -20.70
C LEU A 54 -6.83 -13.93 -21.48
N GLN A 55 -5.98 -14.02 -22.51
CA GLN A 55 -5.79 -15.26 -23.26
C GLN A 55 -5.31 -16.40 -22.35
N THR A 56 -4.37 -16.14 -21.44
CA THR A 56 -3.86 -17.17 -20.53
C THR A 56 -4.93 -17.72 -19.59
N GLN A 57 -5.78 -16.84 -19.03
CA GLN A 57 -6.87 -17.29 -18.14
C GLN A 57 -7.94 -18.07 -18.90
N ILE A 58 -8.25 -17.67 -20.13
CA ILE A 58 -9.19 -18.39 -21.00
C ILE A 58 -8.61 -19.76 -21.37
N ASP A 59 -7.34 -19.83 -21.78
CA ASP A 59 -6.69 -21.08 -22.13
C ASP A 59 -6.61 -22.04 -20.93
N ARG A 60 -6.38 -21.50 -19.73
CA ARG A 60 -6.43 -22.27 -18.48
C ARG A 60 -7.83 -22.82 -18.23
N ALA A 61 -8.86 -21.97 -18.32
CA ALA A 61 -10.24 -22.37 -18.10
C ALA A 61 -10.70 -23.42 -19.12
N LEU A 62 -10.35 -23.25 -20.41
CA LEU A 62 -10.64 -24.21 -21.47
C LEU A 62 -9.92 -25.54 -21.26
N ARG A 63 -8.66 -25.52 -20.83
CA ARG A 63 -7.90 -26.74 -20.55
C ARG A 63 -8.39 -27.47 -19.30
N GLU A 64 -8.83 -26.75 -18.28
CA GLU A 64 -9.43 -27.33 -17.07
C GLU A 64 -10.83 -27.89 -17.32
N ALA A 65 -11.58 -27.33 -18.28
CA ALA A 65 -12.89 -27.84 -18.65
C ALA A 65 -12.83 -29.32 -19.11
N GLU A 66 -11.75 -29.74 -19.77
CA GLU A 66 -11.55 -31.13 -20.22
C GLU A 66 -11.55 -32.15 -19.08
N THR A 67 -11.09 -31.79 -17.88
CA THR A 67 -11.00 -32.72 -16.74
C THR A 67 -12.27 -32.73 -15.89
N LYS A 68 -13.11 -31.70 -16.02
CA LYS A 68 -14.41 -31.58 -15.33
C LYS A 68 -15.56 -32.28 -16.06
N CYS A 69 -15.36 -32.63 -17.33
CA CYS A 69 -16.37 -33.28 -18.15
C CYS A 69 -16.39 -34.82 -17.95
N PRO A 70 -17.45 -35.42 -17.38
CA PRO A 70 -17.52 -36.86 -17.05
C PRO A 70 -17.42 -37.81 -18.25
N HIS A 71 -17.66 -37.31 -19.45
CA HIS A 71 -17.59 -38.08 -20.69
C HIS A 71 -16.26 -37.94 -21.42
N HIS A 72 -15.38 -37.04 -20.95
CA HIS A 72 -14.09 -36.81 -21.59
C HIS A 72 -13.06 -37.82 -21.08
N GLN A 73 -12.13 -38.22 -21.95
CA GLN A 73 -11.15 -39.26 -21.61
C GLN A 73 -10.24 -38.89 -20.44
N LYS A 74 -10.02 -37.58 -20.23
CA LYS A 74 -9.21 -37.01 -19.14
C LYS A 74 -10.02 -36.67 -17.88
N PHE A 75 -11.23 -37.20 -17.76
CA PHE A 75 -12.08 -36.92 -16.62
C PHE A 75 -11.38 -37.32 -15.32
N ASN A 76 -11.33 -36.38 -14.37
CA ASN A 76 -10.72 -36.56 -13.06
C ASN A 76 -9.20 -36.85 -13.07
N GLU A 77 -8.51 -36.55 -14.18
CA GLU A 77 -7.05 -36.53 -14.20
C GLU A 77 -6.53 -35.28 -13.46
N THR A 78 -5.57 -35.47 -12.56
CA THR A 78 -4.83 -34.36 -11.94
C THR A 78 -4.01 -33.65 -12.99
N ILE A 79 -4.42 -32.42 -13.33
CA ILE A 79 -3.62 -31.53 -14.18
C ILE A 79 -2.33 -31.19 -13.41
N GLN A 80 -1.18 -31.28 -14.08
CA GLN A 80 0.08 -30.73 -13.55
C GLN A 80 -0.17 -29.27 -13.13
N GLU A 81 0.34 -28.89 -11.96
CA GLU A 81 0.31 -27.50 -11.49
C GLU A 81 0.64 -26.57 -12.66
N PHE A 82 -0.33 -25.74 -13.04
CA PHE A 82 -0.08 -24.73 -14.06
C PHE A 82 1.08 -23.88 -13.54
N GLU A 83 2.13 -23.70 -14.35
CA GLU A 83 3.07 -22.62 -14.09
C GLU A 83 2.22 -21.36 -13.89
N ALA A 84 2.41 -20.73 -12.72
CA ALA A 84 1.78 -19.45 -12.46
C ALA A 84 2.05 -18.59 -13.69
N PHE A 85 1.05 -17.84 -14.15
CA PHE A 85 1.30 -16.83 -15.17
C PHE A 85 2.43 -15.98 -14.61
N GLU A 86 3.62 -16.10 -15.22
CA GLU A 86 4.66 -15.10 -15.04
C GLU A 86 4.03 -13.88 -15.67
N VAL A 87 3.38 -13.07 -14.83
CA VAL A 87 3.04 -11.70 -15.17
C VAL A 87 4.31 -11.18 -15.79
N GLU A 88 4.23 -10.86 -17.09
CA GLU A 88 5.30 -10.15 -17.79
C GLU A 88 5.69 -9.07 -16.80
N LYS A 89 6.87 -9.22 -16.19
CA LYS A 89 7.30 -8.38 -15.08
C LYS A 89 7.09 -6.98 -15.61
N TYR A 90 6.08 -6.27 -15.08
CA TYR A 90 5.83 -4.91 -15.48
C TYR A 90 7.19 -4.26 -15.35
N GLU A 91 7.76 -3.87 -16.49
CA GLU A 91 9.15 -3.49 -16.53
C GLU A 91 9.31 -2.45 -15.43
N ASP A 92 10.31 -2.68 -14.57
CA ASP A 92 10.52 -2.03 -13.27
C ASP A 92 10.53 -0.48 -13.36
N ASP A 93 10.50 0.06 -14.58
CA ASP A 93 10.30 1.45 -14.97
C ASP A 93 9.11 2.14 -14.28
N SER A 94 7.93 1.52 -14.13
CA SER A 94 6.80 2.23 -13.49
C SER A 94 6.97 2.40 -11.98
N THR A 95 7.54 1.41 -11.30
CA THR A 95 7.85 1.44 -9.87
C THR A 95 9.05 2.34 -9.58
N VAL A 96 10.12 2.27 -10.37
CA VAL A 96 11.25 3.20 -10.21
C VAL A 96 10.87 4.62 -10.56
N ASP A 97 10.04 4.90 -11.58
CA ASP A 97 9.53 6.23 -11.86
C ASP A 97 8.68 6.79 -10.72
N PHE A 98 7.85 5.93 -10.12
CA PHE A 98 7.10 6.28 -8.91
C PHE A 98 8.05 6.67 -7.76
N LEU A 99 9.06 5.85 -7.49
CA LEU A 99 10.02 6.09 -6.42
C LEU A 99 10.89 7.33 -6.66
N ILE A 100 11.32 7.56 -7.91
CA ILE A 100 12.10 8.74 -8.32
C ILE A 100 11.25 9.99 -8.13
N MET A 101 10.02 10.02 -8.63
CA MET A 101 9.16 11.18 -8.51
C MET A 101 8.74 11.44 -7.06
N LEU A 102 8.46 10.40 -6.28
CA LEU A 102 8.26 10.52 -4.84
C LEU A 102 9.50 11.14 -4.18
N GLY A 103 10.70 10.66 -4.52
CA GLY A 103 11.96 11.18 -4.03
C GLY A 103 12.15 12.67 -4.37
N ILE A 104 11.79 13.10 -5.59
CA ILE A 104 11.83 14.50 -6.01
C ILE A 104 10.83 15.35 -5.23
N VAL A 105 9.58 14.89 -5.10
CA VAL A 105 8.54 15.63 -4.36
C VAL A 105 8.92 15.76 -2.89
N VAL A 106 9.25 14.66 -2.22
CA VAL A 106 9.71 14.66 -0.82
C VAL A 106 10.96 15.51 -0.68
N GLY A 107 11.94 15.36 -1.58
CA GLY A 107 13.16 16.14 -1.61
C GLY A 107 12.93 17.64 -1.76
N SER A 108 12.02 18.04 -2.65
CA SER A 108 11.67 19.46 -2.87
C SER A 108 10.93 20.07 -1.67
N VAL A 109 10.02 19.32 -1.03
CA VAL A 109 9.34 19.75 0.20
C VAL A 109 10.35 19.90 1.33
N LEU A 110 11.28 18.94 1.49
CA LEU A 110 12.35 19.03 2.48
C LEU A 110 13.32 20.17 2.19
N ALA A 111 13.67 20.40 0.92
CA ALA A 111 14.50 21.52 0.51
C ALA A 111 13.81 22.86 0.82
N PHE A 112 12.53 23.00 0.51
CA PHE A 112 11.76 24.19 0.85
C PHE A 112 11.68 24.40 2.36
N ALA A 113 11.35 23.36 3.13
CA ALA A 113 11.27 23.42 4.58
C ALA A 113 12.62 23.79 5.22
N THR A 114 13.73 23.24 4.71
CA THR A 114 15.08 23.59 5.17
C THR A 114 15.46 25.02 4.82
N ILE A 115 15.14 25.51 3.62
CA ILE A 115 15.34 26.92 3.24
C ILE A 115 14.55 27.84 4.17
N VAL A 116 13.27 27.56 4.40
CA VAL A 116 12.44 28.33 5.35
C VAL A 116 13.05 28.29 6.74
N ALA A 117 13.47 27.12 7.23
CA ALA A 117 14.12 26.99 8.53
C ALA A 117 15.44 27.76 8.61
N LEU A 118 16.23 27.80 7.53
CA LEU A 118 17.46 28.58 7.44
C LEU A 118 17.18 30.09 7.44
N ILE A 119 16.17 30.54 6.70
CA ILE A 119 15.73 31.94 6.69
C ILE A 119 15.24 32.34 8.08
N VAL A 120 14.38 31.54 8.71
CA VAL A 120 13.90 31.78 10.08
C VAL A 120 15.07 31.80 11.05
N ARG A 121 15.98 30.82 10.99
CA ARG A 121 17.20 30.81 11.83
C ARG A 121 18.06 32.03 11.59
N TRP A 122 18.19 32.48 10.34
CA TRP A 122 18.96 33.68 10.01
C TRP A 122 18.29 34.95 10.59
N ILE A 123 16.98 35.10 10.42
CA ILE A 123 16.20 36.22 10.98
C ILE A 123 16.28 36.20 12.51
N VAL A 124 16.05 35.05 13.15
CA VAL A 124 16.12 34.90 14.61
C VAL A 124 17.53 35.18 15.11
N ARG A 125 18.58 34.65 14.48
CA ARG A 125 19.97 34.96 14.85
C ARG A 125 20.29 36.44 14.68
N ARG A 126 19.85 37.06 13.60
CA ARG A 126 20.07 38.49 13.34
C ARG A 126 19.34 39.35 14.36
N ARG A 127 18.09 39.02 14.66
CA ARG A 127 17.28 39.67 15.68
C ARG A 127 17.89 39.49 17.06
N HIS A 128 18.31 38.28 17.41
CA HIS A 128 18.96 37.96 18.67
C HIS A 128 20.29 38.71 18.83
N ARG A 129 21.13 38.79 17.79
CA ARG A 129 22.35 39.62 17.82
C ARG A 129 22.06 41.10 18.00
N ARG A 130 21.00 41.63 17.38
CA ARG A 130 20.59 43.04 17.57
C ARG A 130 20.08 43.26 19.00
N TRP A 131 19.24 42.37 19.51
CA TRP A 131 18.74 42.40 20.87
C TRP A 131 19.88 42.31 21.90
N LEU A 132 20.86 41.42 21.70
CA LEU A 132 22.04 41.32 22.58
C LEU A 132 22.83 42.64 22.67
N LYS A 133 22.86 43.46 21.62
CA LYS A 133 23.51 44.78 21.64
C LYS A 133 22.71 45.84 22.42
N THR A 134 21.42 45.62 22.68
CA THR A 134 20.60 46.55 23.45
C THR A 134 20.66 46.31 24.95
N LEU A 135 21.23 45.18 25.41
CA LEU A 135 21.36 44.86 26.83
C LEU A 135 22.64 45.43 27.42
N THR A 136 22.58 45.76 28.71
CA THR A 136 23.73 46.12 29.52
C THR A 136 24.58 44.89 29.87
N GLU A 137 25.86 45.12 30.21
CA GLU A 137 26.79 44.06 30.64
C GLU A 137 26.31 43.27 31.88
N GLU A 138 25.49 43.90 32.74
CA GLU A 138 24.89 43.21 33.89
C GLU A 138 23.76 42.28 33.46
N GLU A 139 22.90 42.71 32.55
CA GLU A 139 21.80 41.89 32.02
C GLU A 139 22.32 40.72 31.18
N ILE A 140 23.37 40.92 30.37
CA ILE A 140 24.03 39.84 29.62
C ILE A 140 24.61 38.79 30.59
N ARG A 141 25.27 39.23 31.67
CA ARG A 141 25.77 38.31 32.71
C ARG A 141 24.65 37.56 33.41
N ARG A 142 23.48 38.20 33.63
CA ARG A 142 22.31 37.53 34.18
C ARG A 142 21.76 36.46 33.24
N LEU A 143 21.55 36.79 31.96
CA LEU A 143 21.10 35.85 30.92
C LEU A 143 22.04 34.64 30.78
N TYR A 144 23.35 34.88 30.78
CA TYR A 144 24.32 33.80 30.69
C TYR A 144 24.27 32.86 31.91
N ARG A 145 24.13 33.41 33.12
CA ARG A 145 23.94 32.60 34.34
C ARG A 145 22.66 31.78 34.28
N GLU A 146 21.57 32.37 33.82
CA GLU A 146 20.28 31.70 33.69
C GLU A 146 20.33 30.55 32.67
N GLN A 147 20.89 30.79 31.48
CA GLN A 147 21.11 29.74 30.47
C GLN A 147 22.01 28.61 30.98
N ARG A 148 23.07 28.95 31.71
CA ARG A 148 23.94 27.93 32.31
C ARG A 148 23.21 27.11 33.36
N TYR A 149 22.43 27.76 34.21
CA TYR A 149 21.62 27.10 35.23
C TYR A 149 20.64 26.11 34.58
N GLU A 150 19.89 26.53 33.55
CA GLU A 150 18.97 25.66 32.81
C GLU A 150 19.67 24.45 32.17
N ILE A 151 20.87 24.65 31.58
CA ILE A 151 21.64 23.56 30.97
C ILE A 151 22.15 22.58 32.04
N GLU A 152 22.61 23.08 33.19
CA GLU A 152 23.09 22.26 34.29
C GLU A 152 21.95 21.47 34.94
N GLU A 153 20.80 22.11 35.16
CA GLU A 153 19.57 21.49 35.64
C GLU A 153 19.10 20.39 34.68
N GLY A 154 19.02 20.68 33.37
CA GLY A 154 18.66 19.68 32.35
C GLY A 154 19.58 18.47 32.37
N LYS A 155 20.89 18.68 32.50
CA LYS A 155 21.87 17.58 32.62
C LYS A 155 21.72 16.79 33.92
N ALA A 156 21.38 17.46 35.04
CA ALA A 156 21.15 16.80 36.31
C ALA A 156 19.91 15.89 36.24
N VAL A 157 18.83 16.39 35.63
CA VAL A 157 17.60 15.62 35.39
C VAL A 157 17.88 14.43 34.45
N ASP A 158 18.63 14.64 33.37
CA ASP A 158 19.00 13.56 32.44
C ASP A 158 19.82 12.46 33.15
N LYS A 159 20.72 12.82 34.07
CA LYS A 159 21.49 11.84 34.87
C LYS A 159 20.64 11.09 35.90
N ALA A 160 19.64 11.76 36.48
CA ALA A 160 18.77 11.17 37.49
C ALA A 160 17.68 10.28 36.88
N THR A 161 17.37 10.46 35.60
CA THR A 161 16.31 9.73 34.89
C THR A 161 16.85 8.50 34.16
N THR A 162 15.95 7.58 33.81
CA THR A 162 16.27 6.36 33.05
C THR A 162 15.28 6.19 31.89
N ALA A 163 15.49 5.18 31.03
CA ALA A 163 14.52 4.81 30.01
C ALA A 163 13.16 4.45 30.65
N MET A 164 12.04 4.72 29.98
CA MET A 164 10.70 4.50 30.56
C MET A 164 10.44 3.03 30.87
N ILE A 165 10.95 2.12 30.03
CA ILE A 165 10.90 0.67 30.29
C ILE A 165 11.63 0.24 31.58
N ARG A 166 12.59 1.05 32.08
CA ARG A 166 13.35 0.78 33.32
C ARG A 166 12.95 1.70 34.47
N SER A 167 12.14 2.72 34.22
CA SER A 167 11.78 3.73 35.19
C SER A 167 10.91 3.16 36.31
N LYS A 168 11.27 3.44 37.57
CA LYS A 168 10.51 3.00 38.75
C LYS A 168 9.13 3.65 38.83
N SER A 169 8.96 4.84 38.25
CA SER A 169 7.70 5.60 38.25
C SER A 169 6.62 4.99 37.36
N VAL A 170 7.00 4.17 36.37
CA VAL A 170 6.04 3.47 35.49
C VAL A 170 5.64 2.14 36.14
N PRO A 171 4.34 1.82 36.27
CA PRO A 171 3.89 0.53 36.78
C PRO A 171 4.49 -0.65 35.99
N ARG A 172 4.86 -1.75 36.66
CA ARG A 172 5.57 -2.89 36.03
C ARG A 172 4.83 -3.48 34.84
N TRP A 173 3.49 -3.53 34.89
CA TRP A 173 2.66 -4.05 33.82
C TRP A 173 2.74 -3.18 32.56
N VAL A 174 2.64 -1.85 32.71
CA VAL A 174 2.74 -0.89 31.59
C VAL A 174 4.09 -0.95 30.89
N ARG A 175 5.19 -1.20 31.63
CA ARG A 175 6.55 -1.29 31.06
C ARG A 175 6.67 -2.29 29.92
N TRP A 176 6.03 -3.45 30.10
CA TRP A 176 6.06 -4.55 29.15
C TRP A 176 4.86 -4.56 28.21
N PHE A 177 3.71 -4.12 28.70
CA PHE A 177 2.50 -4.05 27.89
C PHE A 177 2.62 -3.02 26.77
N MET A 178 3.24 -1.86 27.02
CA MET A 178 3.32 -0.79 26.02
C MET A 178 4.10 -1.21 24.76
N PRO A 179 5.31 -1.81 24.83
CA PRO A 179 5.97 -2.36 23.64
C PRO A 179 5.14 -3.41 22.90
N VAL A 180 4.44 -4.28 23.64
CA VAL A 180 3.57 -5.31 23.04
C VAL A 180 2.43 -4.67 22.26
N VAL A 181 1.78 -3.63 22.80
CA VAL A 181 0.73 -2.88 22.10
C VAL A 181 1.29 -2.20 20.85
N ILE A 182 2.48 -1.60 20.92
CA ILE A 182 3.11 -0.97 19.75
C ILE A 182 3.40 -2.01 18.65
N PHE A 183 3.99 -3.16 19.00
CA PHE A 183 4.21 -4.24 18.03
C PHE A 183 2.89 -4.79 17.48
N GLY A 184 1.86 -4.92 18.32
CA GLY A 184 0.52 -5.29 17.90
C GLY A 184 -0.06 -4.29 16.90
N ASN A 185 0.08 -2.99 17.15
CA ASN A 185 -0.36 -1.94 16.22
C ASN A 185 0.40 -2.00 14.89
N ILE A 186 1.72 -2.22 14.92
CA ILE A 186 2.51 -2.41 13.69
C ILE A 186 1.99 -3.63 12.91
N ALA A 187 1.74 -4.75 13.60
CA ALA A 187 1.20 -5.96 12.98
C ALA A 187 -0.21 -5.74 12.41
N LEU A 188 -1.07 -5.00 13.11
CA LEU A 188 -2.41 -4.65 12.64
C LEU A 188 -2.36 -3.73 11.42
N PHE A 189 -1.50 -2.71 11.41
CA PHE A 189 -1.28 -1.87 10.23
C PHE A 189 -0.72 -2.68 9.07
N LEU A 190 0.23 -3.57 9.31
CA LEU A 190 0.78 -4.44 8.27
C LEU A 190 -0.29 -5.36 7.72
N SER A 191 -1.09 -5.97 8.60
CA SER A 191 -2.22 -6.80 8.21
C SER A 191 -3.23 -6.04 7.37
N GLY A 192 -3.56 -4.78 7.70
CA GLY A 192 -4.51 -3.98 6.92
C GLY A 192 -3.94 -3.50 5.57
N HIS A 193 -2.63 -3.27 5.48
CA HIS A 193 -1.99 -2.91 4.21
C HIS A 193 -1.78 -4.10 3.28
N LEU A 194 -1.54 -5.30 3.85
CA LEU A 194 -1.35 -6.54 3.11
C LEU A 194 -2.65 -7.31 2.89
N SER A 195 -3.74 -7.00 3.62
CA SER A 195 -5.03 -7.63 3.39
C SER A 195 -5.55 -7.28 2.01
N LEU A 196 -6.12 -8.26 1.33
CA LEU A 196 -6.95 -8.01 0.16
C LEU A 196 -8.05 -7.00 0.54
N GLY A 197 -8.01 -5.84 -0.09
CA GLY A 197 -9.01 -4.79 0.06
C GLY A 197 -10.28 -5.10 -0.72
N ALA A 198 -10.17 -5.73 -1.90
CA ALA A 198 -11.30 -6.17 -2.71
C ALA A 198 -10.90 -7.30 -3.67
N THR A 199 -11.80 -8.26 -3.89
CA THR A 199 -11.69 -9.28 -4.94
C THR A 199 -12.73 -8.98 -6.03
N VAL A 200 -12.31 -8.89 -7.28
CA VAL A 200 -13.24 -8.83 -8.41
C VAL A 200 -13.50 -10.23 -8.90
N ASN A 201 -14.76 -10.65 -8.88
CA ASN A 201 -15.21 -11.89 -9.48
C ASN A 201 -15.99 -11.54 -10.74
N ILE A 202 -15.77 -12.30 -11.82
CA ILE A 202 -16.57 -12.15 -13.05
C ILE A 202 -17.67 -13.21 -13.00
N VAL A 203 -18.92 -12.75 -13.14
CA VAL A 203 -20.10 -13.62 -13.23
C VAL A 203 -20.63 -13.56 -14.65
N PHE A 204 -20.52 -14.65 -15.39
CA PHE A 204 -21.18 -14.81 -16.68
C PHE A 204 -22.52 -15.52 -16.48
N GLN A 205 -23.57 -15.07 -17.16
CA GLN A 205 -24.80 -15.86 -17.26
C GLN A 205 -24.80 -16.56 -18.61
N LEU A 206 -24.60 -17.87 -18.61
CA LEU A 206 -24.81 -18.72 -19.78
C LEU A 206 -26.04 -19.57 -19.54
N ALA A 207 -27.00 -19.52 -20.45
CA ALA A 207 -28.17 -20.40 -20.41
C ALA A 207 -28.96 -20.36 -19.08
N ASN A 208 -29.11 -19.16 -18.48
CA ASN A 208 -29.70 -18.94 -17.16
C ASN A 208 -28.96 -19.60 -15.97
N GLU A 209 -27.75 -20.10 -16.18
CA GLU A 209 -26.88 -20.58 -15.10
C GLU A 209 -25.70 -19.61 -14.89
N PRO A 210 -25.43 -19.20 -13.64
CA PRO A 210 -24.30 -18.32 -13.33
C PRO A 210 -23.00 -19.12 -13.32
N LEU A 211 -22.10 -18.80 -14.26
CA LEU A 211 -20.71 -19.26 -14.26
C LEU A 211 -19.86 -18.18 -13.58
N VAL A 212 -19.40 -18.48 -12.37
CA VAL A 212 -18.60 -17.57 -11.55
C VAL A 212 -17.12 -17.92 -11.70
N VAL A 213 -16.30 -16.94 -12.10
CA VAL A 213 -14.84 -17.02 -12.03
C VAL A 213 -14.42 -16.29 -10.76
N ASP A 214 -14.16 -17.06 -9.71
CA ASP A 214 -13.72 -16.55 -8.41
C ASP A 214 -12.24 -16.12 -8.45
N GLY A 215 -11.92 -15.01 -7.76
CA GLY A 215 -10.52 -14.57 -7.60
C GLY A 215 -9.89 -14.08 -8.89
N PHE A 216 -10.67 -13.45 -9.77
CA PHE A 216 -10.16 -12.94 -11.04
C PHE A 216 -9.15 -11.80 -10.84
N PHE A 217 -9.30 -10.98 -9.78
CA PHE A 217 -8.32 -9.96 -9.40
C PHE A 217 -8.39 -9.59 -7.91
N ASP A 218 -7.23 -9.45 -7.28
CA ASP A 218 -7.08 -9.09 -5.86
C ASP A 218 -6.49 -7.67 -5.74
N PHE A 219 -7.25 -6.73 -5.21
CA PHE A 219 -6.77 -5.37 -4.93
C PHE A 219 -6.14 -5.30 -3.54
N THR A 220 -4.83 -5.06 -3.47
CA THR A 220 -4.16 -4.64 -2.22
C THR A 220 -3.94 -3.13 -2.19
N MET A 221 -3.82 -2.53 -1.00
CA MET A 221 -3.59 -1.09 -0.85
C MET A 221 -2.36 -0.58 -1.62
N ALA A 222 -1.29 -1.38 -1.64
CA ALA A 222 -0.07 -1.05 -2.39
C ALA A 222 -0.34 -1.02 -3.90
N GLN A 223 -1.07 -2.02 -4.40
CA GLN A 223 -1.42 -2.14 -5.81
C GLN A 223 -2.38 -1.04 -6.27
N THR A 224 -3.42 -0.75 -5.48
CA THR A 224 -4.32 0.39 -5.74
C THR A 224 -3.56 1.73 -5.80
N THR A 225 -2.54 1.91 -4.95
CA THR A 225 -1.73 3.15 -4.98
C THR A 225 -0.90 3.26 -6.27
N ILE A 226 -0.35 2.15 -6.76
CA ILE A 226 0.41 2.08 -8.03
C ILE A 226 -0.54 2.28 -9.23
N GLU A 227 -1.74 1.72 -9.19
CA GLU A 227 -2.75 1.93 -10.23
C GLU A 227 -3.21 3.39 -10.28
N LEU A 228 -3.43 4.04 -9.12
CA LEU A 228 -3.70 5.48 -9.06
C LEU A 228 -2.56 6.30 -9.67
N TRP A 229 -1.32 5.88 -9.46
CA TRP A 229 -0.16 6.52 -10.06
C TRP A 229 -0.18 6.41 -11.58
N ASN A 230 -0.38 5.20 -12.10
CA ASN A 230 -0.41 4.90 -13.52
C ASN A 230 -1.61 5.57 -14.22
N ALA A 231 -2.74 5.70 -13.54
CA ALA A 231 -3.91 6.45 -13.99
C ALA A 231 -3.72 7.98 -14.00
N GLY A 232 -2.54 8.48 -13.60
CA GLY A 232 -2.20 9.90 -13.60
C GLY A 232 -2.59 10.66 -12.33
N ALA A 233 -3.22 10.00 -11.35
CA ALA A 233 -3.58 10.58 -10.04
C ALA A 233 -2.37 10.63 -9.08
N LYS A 234 -1.23 11.14 -9.57
CA LYS A 234 0.08 11.08 -8.90
C LYS A 234 0.11 11.72 -7.51
N VAL A 235 -0.52 12.88 -7.35
CA VAL A 235 -0.58 13.58 -6.05
C VAL A 235 -1.34 12.75 -5.02
N LEU A 236 -2.46 12.16 -5.42
CA LEU A 236 -3.29 11.35 -4.53
C LEU A 236 -2.55 10.08 -4.10
N ALA A 237 -1.88 9.40 -5.03
CA ALA A 237 -1.03 8.24 -4.73
C ALA A 237 0.08 8.58 -3.72
N ILE A 238 0.77 9.72 -3.89
CA ILE A 238 1.79 10.19 -2.94
C ILE A 238 1.19 10.46 -1.55
N LEU A 239 0.04 11.11 -1.48
CA LEU A 239 -0.62 11.41 -0.20
C LEU A 239 -1.02 10.13 0.53
N ILE A 240 -1.57 9.14 -0.19
CA ILE A 240 -1.93 7.83 0.38
C ILE A 240 -0.68 7.13 0.93
N LEU A 241 0.41 7.09 0.16
CA LEU A 241 1.67 6.49 0.61
C LEU A 241 2.20 7.16 1.90
N ILE A 242 2.23 8.49 1.93
CA ILE A 242 2.78 9.23 3.07
C ILE A 242 1.90 9.06 4.31
N PHE A 243 0.59 9.31 4.19
CA PHE A 243 -0.31 9.35 5.34
C PHE A 243 -0.78 7.97 5.81
N SER A 244 -0.91 7.01 4.90
CA SER A 244 -1.42 5.68 5.22
C SER A 244 -0.31 4.69 5.53
N ILE A 245 0.85 4.82 4.89
CA ILE A 245 1.97 3.87 5.07
C ILE A 245 3.05 4.52 5.94
N ILE A 246 3.76 5.53 5.43
CA ILE A 246 4.98 6.05 6.09
C ILE A 246 4.69 6.60 7.49
N TRP A 247 3.64 7.41 7.62
CA TRP A 247 3.31 8.11 8.87
C TRP A 247 2.99 7.17 10.05
N PRO A 248 2.05 6.21 9.96
CA PRO A 248 1.72 5.34 11.09
C PRO A 248 2.93 4.53 11.55
N TYR A 249 3.73 3.97 10.63
CA TYR A 249 4.95 3.23 11.02
C TYR A 249 5.98 4.15 11.69
N THR A 250 6.17 5.36 11.17
CA THR A 250 7.06 6.35 11.78
C THR A 250 6.62 6.69 13.21
N LYS A 251 5.32 6.94 13.43
CA LYS A 251 4.76 7.23 14.75
C LYS A 251 4.98 6.07 15.73
N GLN A 252 4.76 4.83 15.30
CA GLN A 252 5.00 3.65 16.15
C GLN A 252 6.48 3.45 16.50
N ILE A 253 7.38 3.57 15.51
CA ILE A 253 8.83 3.40 15.72
C ILE A 253 9.38 4.50 16.63
N LEU A 254 9.01 5.75 16.42
CA LEU A 254 9.47 6.86 17.27
C LEU A 254 8.95 6.71 18.69
N THR A 255 7.70 6.30 18.88
CA THR A 255 7.14 6.03 20.22
C THR A 255 7.91 4.91 20.92
N LEU A 256 8.20 3.82 20.22
CA LEU A 256 9.01 2.70 20.76
C LEU A 256 10.43 3.15 21.11
N ALA A 257 11.07 3.94 20.24
CA ALA A 257 12.39 4.48 20.48
C ALA A 257 12.41 5.38 21.73
N MET A 258 11.44 6.28 21.89
CA MET A 258 11.33 7.12 23.08
C MET A 258 11.09 6.29 24.36
N TRP A 259 10.38 5.16 24.26
CA TRP A 259 10.14 4.24 25.37
C TRP A 259 11.41 3.52 25.86
N CYS A 260 12.25 3.10 24.92
CA CYS A 260 13.40 2.23 25.19
C CYS A 260 14.72 2.98 25.39
N LEU A 261 14.90 4.14 24.73
CA LEU A 261 16.18 4.85 24.76
C LEU A 261 16.43 5.54 26.13
N PRO A 262 17.65 5.45 26.70
CA PRO A 262 18.01 6.15 27.92
C PRO A 262 18.26 7.66 27.67
N PRO A 263 18.20 8.48 28.74
CA PRO A 263 18.53 9.92 28.68
C PRO A 263 19.93 10.25 28.16
N SER A 264 20.86 9.28 28.20
CA SER A 264 22.21 9.44 27.64
C SER A 264 22.22 9.54 26.11
N LEU A 265 21.19 9.04 25.44
CA LEU A 265 21.04 9.13 23.98
C LEU A 265 20.03 10.20 23.58
N VAL A 266 18.95 10.35 24.37
CA VAL A 266 17.87 11.30 24.08
C VAL A 266 17.54 12.06 25.35
N SER A 267 17.84 13.36 25.40
CA SER A 267 17.55 14.19 26.57
C SER A 267 16.06 14.16 26.93
N THR A 268 15.76 14.33 28.21
CA THR A 268 14.40 14.32 28.74
C THR A 268 13.52 15.37 28.06
N LYS A 269 14.05 16.58 27.85
CA LYS A 269 13.38 17.68 27.13
C LYS A 269 13.04 17.34 25.68
N PHE A 270 13.95 16.68 24.97
CA PHE A 270 13.67 16.25 23.59
C PHE A 270 12.60 15.16 23.56
N ARG A 271 12.70 14.17 24.47
CA ARG A 271 11.71 13.10 24.59
C ARG A 271 10.32 13.65 24.85
N GLU A 272 10.18 14.57 25.79
CA GLU A 272 8.90 15.21 26.12
C GLU A 272 8.31 15.91 24.89
N ASN A 273 9.07 16.78 24.23
CA ASN A 273 8.63 17.48 23.04
C ASN A 273 8.26 16.53 21.90
N MET A 274 9.03 15.45 21.71
CA MET A 274 8.78 14.46 20.67
C MET A 274 7.49 13.68 20.96
N LEU A 275 7.26 13.25 22.20
CA LEU A 275 6.04 12.55 22.59
C LEU A 275 4.80 13.45 22.47
N LEU A 276 4.91 14.73 22.86
CA LEU A 276 3.83 15.70 22.66
C LEU A 276 3.51 15.90 21.18
N TRP A 277 4.54 16.01 20.33
CA TRP A 277 4.35 16.15 18.88
C TRP A 277 3.75 14.90 18.24
N LEU A 278 4.13 13.71 18.72
CA LEU A 278 3.54 12.46 18.25
C LEU A 278 2.08 12.31 18.67
N ASP A 279 1.65 12.95 19.76
CA ASP A 279 0.25 12.89 20.22
C ASP A 279 -0.68 13.82 19.44
N THR A 280 -0.18 14.98 18.99
CA THR A 280 -0.88 15.90 18.07
C THR A 280 -1.12 15.31 16.69
#